data_AF-A0A0F7VNN3-F1
#
_entry.id   AF-A0A0F7VNN3-F1
#
_cell.length_a   1.000
_cell.length_b   1.000
_cell.length_c   1.000
_cell.angle_alpha   90.00
_cell.angle_beta   90.00
_cell.angle_gamma   90.00
#
_symmetry.space_group_name_H-M   'P 1'
#
loop_
_entity.id
_entity.type
_entity.pdbx_description
1 polymer ?
#
loop_
_entity_poly.entity_id
_entity_poly.type
_entity_poly.pdbx_seq_one_letter_code
_entity_poly.pdbx_strand_id
1 'polypeptide(L)'
;MNTPTSTTESPEQGVKGASTYRQLRSTLVAFQRAMAQFDSPTASATERAREAVWAVVEPWLPLAEQRQRQAAPSPSDQERWRQLITEARQLSTRHTPGTDPVLQCWAARRLLRALMEAERPGPSVSDIAGSVRQAISRGTYTPGTLLGMSRIAAEQDTPTVERVELALQDLQREGLVTISYSKRVRVAGNTPSTDRPTQIATWIRYLIQSAVYPPHSELPPVRSLALSLVSAPAEITTALRMLEDQNVVQRRPGQRALVLPAQPFPVAPPSDLDDLLTSLHHRALPGTRLTGAEVLTTCRRTRTWWTSRRTPPPDAVDRLVRTLITAAARLIPQAAQQHQGNRDVTTLLRRTAITALAEQPTDSGEQVWRAACLAAAVRELSQLTNDSKTTAAGAPR
;
A
#
# COMPACT_ATOMS: atom_id res chain seq x y z
N MET A 1 -28.14 12.67 -17.69
CA MET A 1 -27.01 12.40 -18.60
C MET A 1 -26.31 13.73 -18.83
N ASN A 2 -25.24 14.00 -18.08
CA ASN A 2 -24.46 15.23 -18.23
C ASN A 2 -23.11 14.84 -18.82
N THR A 3 -22.85 15.32 -20.04
CA THR A 3 -21.56 15.22 -20.73
C THR A 3 -20.51 16.03 -19.97
N PRO A 4 -19.28 15.50 -19.78
CA PRO A 4 -18.18 16.29 -19.24
C PRO A 4 -17.67 17.23 -20.34
N THR A 5 -17.71 18.53 -20.08
CA THR A 5 -16.99 19.55 -20.84
C THR A 5 -15.50 19.29 -20.71
N SER A 6 -14.89 18.72 -21.76
CA SER A 6 -13.45 18.74 -21.96
C SER A 6 -13.01 20.20 -22.13
N THR A 7 -12.33 20.74 -21.12
CA THR A 7 -11.64 22.02 -21.21
C THR A 7 -10.52 21.88 -22.24
N THR A 8 -10.76 22.40 -23.45
CA THR A 8 -9.72 22.54 -24.47
C THR A 8 -8.73 23.60 -23.98
N GLU A 9 -7.62 23.17 -23.37
CA GLU A 9 -6.50 24.05 -23.09
C GLU A 9 -5.97 24.61 -24.41
N SER A 10 -6.11 25.93 -24.61
CA SER A 10 -5.63 26.60 -25.82
C SER A 10 -4.12 26.36 -26.00
N PRO A 11 -3.66 26.03 -27.22
CA PRO A 11 -2.25 25.72 -27.51
C PRO A 11 -1.29 26.86 -27.12
N GLU A 12 -1.79 28.11 -27.05
CA GLU A 12 -1.01 29.27 -26.62
C GLU A 12 -0.60 29.25 -25.14
N GLN A 13 -1.38 28.62 -24.25
CA GLN A 13 -1.04 28.54 -22.83
C GLN A 13 0.11 27.54 -22.58
N GLY A 14 0.14 26.43 -23.33
CA GLY A 14 1.23 25.46 -23.28
C GLY A 14 2.57 26.03 -23.75
N VAL A 15 2.56 26.86 -24.80
CA VAL A 15 3.78 27.51 -25.33
C VAL A 15 4.33 28.54 -24.34
N LYS A 16 3.46 29.32 -23.69
CA LYS A 16 3.86 30.29 -22.65
C LYS A 16 4.47 29.59 -21.43
N GLY A 17 3.82 28.54 -20.91
CA GLY A 17 4.34 27.77 -19.77
C GLY A 17 5.70 27.12 -20.03
N ALA A 18 5.89 26.55 -21.23
CA ALA A 18 7.18 25.95 -21.62
C ALA A 18 8.32 26.97 -21.76
N SER A 19 8.01 28.22 -22.11
CA SER A 19 8.98 29.33 -22.13
C SER A 19 9.34 29.75 -20.70
N THR A 20 8.34 29.97 -19.85
CA THR A 20 8.51 30.34 -18.44
C THR A 20 9.32 29.30 -17.67
N TYR A 21 9.04 28.00 -17.87
CA TYR A 21 9.80 26.92 -17.25
C TYR A 21 11.30 26.94 -17.63
N ARG A 22 11.61 27.19 -18.91
CA ARG A 22 13.01 27.29 -19.38
C ARG A 22 13.73 28.47 -18.74
N GLN A 23 13.06 29.61 -18.63
CA GLN A 23 13.61 30.80 -17.98
C GLN A 23 13.83 30.58 -16.48
N LEU A 24 12.85 30.02 -15.76
CA LEU A 24 13.01 29.67 -14.34
C LEU A 24 14.17 28.70 -14.11
N ARG A 25 14.34 27.72 -15.00
CA ARG A 25 15.45 26.76 -14.95
C ARG A 25 16.79 27.44 -15.14
N SER A 26 16.93 28.32 -16.13
CA SER A 26 18.19 29.05 -16.36
C SER A 26 18.50 29.97 -15.19
N THR A 27 17.51 30.68 -14.66
CA THR A 27 17.63 31.51 -13.46
C THR A 27 18.07 30.69 -12.25
N LEU A 28 17.48 29.52 -12.01
CA LEU A 28 17.86 28.67 -10.87
C LEU A 28 19.30 28.14 -11.00
N VAL A 29 19.78 27.85 -12.21
CA VAL A 29 21.17 27.44 -12.45
C VAL A 29 22.13 28.61 -12.25
N ALA A 30 21.81 29.79 -12.77
CA ALA A 30 22.60 31.00 -12.57
C ALA A 30 22.69 31.37 -11.09
N PHE A 31 21.55 31.29 -10.38
CA PHE A 31 21.47 31.48 -8.94
C PHE A 31 22.39 30.52 -8.18
N GLN A 32 22.36 29.21 -8.50
CA GLN A 32 23.23 28.22 -7.85
C GLN A 32 24.73 28.49 -8.08
N ARG A 33 25.10 28.96 -9.28
CA ARG A 33 26.50 29.34 -9.57
C ARG A 33 26.94 30.57 -8.79
N ALA A 34 26.09 31.59 -8.70
CA ALA A 34 26.36 32.78 -7.90
C ALA A 34 26.50 32.42 -6.41
N MET A 35 25.63 31.52 -5.91
CA MET A 35 25.68 31.04 -4.53
C MET A 35 27.00 30.37 -4.15
N ALA A 36 27.63 29.64 -5.07
CA ALA A 36 28.91 28.97 -4.84
C ALA A 36 30.09 29.95 -4.74
N GLN A 37 29.91 31.23 -5.06
CA GLN A 37 30.96 32.26 -5.02
C GLN A 37 30.95 33.05 -3.70
N PHE A 38 29.95 32.85 -2.85
CA PHE A 38 29.80 33.55 -1.57
C PHE A 38 30.44 32.77 -0.40
N ASP A 39 31.76 32.55 -0.46
CA ASP A 39 32.53 31.89 0.61
C ASP A 39 33.16 32.89 1.63
N SER A 40 32.90 34.19 1.51
CA SER A 40 33.54 35.22 2.35
C SER A 40 32.59 35.91 3.34
N PRO A 41 32.82 35.81 4.67
CA PRO A 41 31.89 36.29 5.70
C PRO A 41 32.16 37.74 6.11
N THR A 42 32.16 38.68 5.17
CA THR A 42 32.16 40.13 5.52
C THR A 42 30.75 40.70 5.45
N ALA A 43 30.38 41.59 6.38
CA ALA A 43 29.05 42.20 6.41
C ALA A 43 28.66 42.89 5.08
N SER A 44 29.63 43.55 4.43
CA SER A 44 29.44 44.17 3.11
C SER A 44 29.27 43.15 1.97
N ALA A 45 29.85 41.95 2.09
CA ALA A 45 29.63 40.86 1.14
C ALA A 45 28.26 40.24 1.35
N THR A 46 27.79 40.12 2.59
CA THR A 46 26.45 39.62 2.92
C THR A 46 25.35 40.52 2.37
N GLU A 47 25.49 41.84 2.48
CA GLU A 47 24.51 42.80 1.93
C GLU A 47 24.47 42.75 0.40
N ARG A 48 25.63 42.75 -0.27
CA ARG A 48 25.71 42.57 -1.73
C ARG A 48 25.15 41.23 -2.21
N ALA A 49 25.40 40.15 -1.48
CA ALA A 49 24.86 38.84 -1.78
C ALA A 49 23.33 38.86 -1.72
N ARG A 50 22.78 39.49 -0.69
CA ARG A 50 21.35 39.64 -0.51
C ARG A 50 20.70 40.48 -1.61
N GLU A 51 21.29 41.60 -1.98
CA GLU A 51 20.80 42.42 -3.10
C GLU A 51 20.83 41.62 -4.42
N ALA A 52 21.89 40.86 -4.67
CA ALA A 52 21.97 39.98 -5.84
C ALA A 52 20.91 38.87 -5.82
N VAL A 53 20.65 38.26 -4.66
CA VAL A 53 19.59 37.25 -4.48
C VAL A 53 18.22 37.87 -4.73
N TRP A 54 17.96 39.07 -4.20
CA TRP A 54 16.70 39.78 -4.41
C TRP A 54 16.49 40.14 -5.89
N ALA A 55 17.50 40.67 -6.57
CA ALA A 55 17.43 41.01 -7.99
C ALA A 55 17.09 39.80 -8.89
N VAL A 56 17.45 38.58 -8.44
CA VAL A 56 17.09 37.35 -9.12
C VAL A 56 15.64 36.94 -8.86
N VAL A 57 15.12 37.17 -7.65
CA VAL A 57 13.79 36.71 -7.20
C VAL A 57 12.68 37.69 -7.56
N GLU A 58 12.94 38.99 -7.45
CA GLU A 58 11.97 40.07 -7.64
C GLU A 58 11.15 39.95 -8.94
N PRO A 59 11.74 39.66 -10.11
CA PRO A 59 10.99 39.53 -11.36
C PRO A 59 9.94 38.40 -11.36
N TRP A 60 10.07 37.43 -10.44
CA TRP A 60 9.21 36.25 -10.36
C TRP A 60 8.07 36.38 -9.35
N LEU A 61 8.08 37.43 -8.51
CA LEU A 61 7.03 37.64 -7.50
C LEU A 61 5.63 37.82 -8.10
N PRO A 62 5.42 38.58 -9.20
CA PRO A 62 4.10 38.69 -9.81
C PRO A 62 3.52 37.34 -10.28
N LEU A 63 4.40 36.46 -10.80
CA LEU A 63 4.00 35.10 -11.19
C LEU A 63 3.63 34.26 -9.97
N ALA A 64 4.40 34.35 -8.88
CA ALA A 64 4.07 33.67 -7.63
C ALA A 64 2.73 34.12 -7.05
N GLU A 65 2.42 35.41 -7.08
CA GLU A 65 1.13 35.96 -6.65
C GLU A 65 -0.03 35.53 -7.57
N GLN A 66 0.20 35.41 -8.87
CA GLN A 66 -0.76 34.81 -9.78
C GLN A 66 -1.03 33.34 -9.42
N ARG A 67 0.03 32.56 -9.15
CA ARG A 67 -0.10 31.16 -8.74
C ARG A 67 -0.81 31.02 -7.38
N GLN A 68 -0.53 31.91 -6.43
CA GLN A 68 -1.25 31.97 -5.16
C GLN A 68 -2.76 32.19 -5.36
N ARG A 69 -3.16 33.08 -6.28
CA ARG A 69 -4.58 33.31 -6.61
C ARG A 69 -5.23 32.09 -7.27
N GLN A 70 -4.51 31.42 -8.17
CA GLN A 70 -4.99 30.19 -8.81
C GLN A 70 -5.11 29.02 -7.83
N ALA A 71 -4.28 28.99 -6.78
CA ALA A 71 -4.32 28.01 -5.70
C ALA A 71 -5.49 28.21 -4.71
N ALA A 72 -6.36 29.22 -4.91
CA ALA A 72 -7.48 29.49 -4.00
C ALA A 72 -8.38 28.27 -3.67
N PRO A 73 -8.63 27.32 -4.58
CA PRO A 73 -9.40 26.11 -4.25
C PRO A 73 -8.69 25.11 -3.31
N SER A 74 -7.38 25.27 -3.06
CA SER A 74 -6.57 24.43 -2.19
C SER A 74 -6.00 25.25 -1.02
N PRO A 75 -6.56 25.14 0.19
CA PRO A 75 -6.05 25.86 1.36
C PRO A 75 -4.57 25.58 1.65
N SER A 76 -4.11 24.33 1.44
CA SER A 76 -2.70 23.95 1.65
C SER A 76 -1.78 24.59 0.64
N ASP A 77 -2.16 24.58 -0.63
CA ASP A 77 -1.34 25.19 -1.68
C ASP A 77 -1.34 26.72 -1.56
N GLN A 78 -2.48 27.32 -1.22
CA GLN A 78 -2.56 28.76 -0.97
C GLN A 78 -1.68 29.19 0.21
N GLU A 79 -1.68 28.45 1.32
CA GLU A 79 -0.82 28.72 2.48
C GLU A 79 0.66 28.54 2.10
N ARG A 80 1.00 27.48 1.36
CA ARG A 80 2.36 27.28 0.84
C ARG A 80 2.84 28.48 0.03
N TRP A 81 2.03 28.97 -0.91
CA TRP A 81 2.37 30.15 -1.72
C TRP A 81 2.50 31.41 -0.87
N ARG A 82 1.60 31.62 0.08
CA ARG A 82 1.66 32.76 1.01
C ARG A 82 2.96 32.76 1.79
N GLN A 83 3.37 31.60 2.32
CA GLN A 83 4.62 31.43 3.03
C GLN A 83 5.83 31.73 2.13
N LEU A 84 5.88 31.13 0.94
CA LEU A 84 6.99 31.34 0.00
C LEU A 84 7.14 32.80 -0.43
N ILE A 85 6.04 33.49 -0.72
CA ILE A 85 6.04 34.92 -1.08
C ILE A 85 6.48 35.77 0.11
N THR A 86 6.01 35.45 1.33
CA THR A 86 6.39 36.18 2.55
C THR A 86 7.88 36.03 2.84
N GLU A 87 8.40 34.80 2.83
CA GLU A 87 9.83 34.51 3.00
C GLU A 87 10.68 35.22 1.92
N ALA A 88 10.21 35.22 0.67
CA ALA A 88 10.89 35.93 -0.41
C ALA A 88 10.87 37.45 -0.20
N ARG A 89 9.76 38.06 0.22
CA ARG A 89 9.67 39.51 0.46
C ARG A 89 10.52 39.97 1.64
N GLN A 90 10.75 39.13 2.65
CA GLN A 90 11.69 39.40 3.74
C GLN A 90 13.14 39.59 3.24
N LEU A 91 13.45 39.14 2.02
CA LEU A 91 14.73 39.44 1.35
C LEU A 91 14.87 40.92 0.96
N SER A 92 13.76 41.66 0.82
CA SER A 92 13.78 43.08 0.46
C SER A 92 13.93 44.02 1.67
N THR A 93 13.48 43.61 2.86
CA THR A 93 13.47 44.49 4.06
C THR A 93 14.87 44.71 4.64
N ARG A 94 15.47 45.88 4.36
CA ARG A 94 16.79 46.28 4.90
C ARG A 94 16.87 46.06 6.42
N HIS A 95 17.91 45.33 6.82
CA HIS A 95 18.36 45.13 8.21
C HIS A 95 17.30 44.63 9.21
N THR A 96 17.11 43.31 9.25
CA THR A 96 16.86 42.63 10.53
C THR A 96 18.22 42.08 11.01
N PRO A 97 18.85 42.71 12.03
CA PRO A 97 20.11 42.21 12.58
C PRO A 97 19.97 40.72 12.96
N GLY A 98 20.88 39.87 12.46
CA GLY A 98 20.90 38.44 12.78
C GLY A 98 20.16 37.50 11.83
N THR A 99 19.63 37.98 10.69
CA THR A 99 19.06 37.05 9.68
C THR A 99 20.18 36.38 8.88
N ASP A 100 20.26 35.05 8.97
CA ASP A 100 21.27 34.23 8.30
C ASP A 100 21.13 34.32 6.76
N PRO A 101 22.17 34.76 6.02
CA PRO A 101 22.15 34.81 4.56
C PRO A 101 21.90 33.45 3.91
N VAL A 102 22.25 32.34 4.58
CA VAL A 102 21.96 30.99 4.08
C VAL A 102 20.46 30.72 4.03
N LEU A 103 19.71 31.15 5.05
CA LEU A 103 18.25 31.03 5.10
C LEU A 103 17.59 31.84 3.99
N GLN A 104 18.11 33.04 3.72
CA GLN A 104 17.64 33.91 2.65
C GLN A 104 17.80 33.27 1.27
N CYS A 105 18.95 32.67 1.01
CA CYS A 105 19.21 31.99 -0.25
C CYS A 105 18.37 30.71 -0.40
N TRP A 106 18.08 30.04 0.72
CA TRP A 106 17.19 28.90 0.75
C TRP A 106 15.74 29.30 0.42
N ALA A 107 15.23 30.41 0.97
CA ALA A 107 13.90 30.95 0.65
C ALA A 107 13.76 31.27 -0.84
N ALA A 108 14.74 31.99 -1.42
CA ALA A 108 14.79 32.29 -2.85
C ALA A 108 14.76 31.00 -3.71
N ARG A 109 15.58 30.01 -3.35
CA ARG A 109 15.63 28.72 -4.04
C ARG A 109 14.31 27.96 -3.95
N ARG A 110 13.63 27.99 -2.80
CA ARG A 110 12.33 27.35 -2.61
C ARG A 110 11.26 27.98 -3.50
N LEU A 111 11.18 29.31 -3.53
CA LEU A 111 10.22 30.01 -4.39
C LEU A 111 10.43 29.64 -5.86
N LEU A 112 11.66 29.74 -6.36
CA LEU A 112 11.98 29.43 -7.75
C LEU A 112 11.68 27.96 -8.10
N ARG A 113 11.95 27.02 -7.19
CA ARG A 113 11.59 25.60 -7.38
C ARG A 113 10.08 25.38 -7.38
N ALA A 114 9.34 26.02 -6.48
CA ALA A 114 7.88 25.91 -6.44
C ALA A 114 7.24 26.48 -7.72
N LEU A 115 7.77 27.58 -8.25
CA LEU A 115 7.37 28.15 -9.54
C LEU A 115 7.67 27.17 -10.69
N MET A 116 8.89 26.63 -10.76
CA MET A 116 9.23 25.63 -11.76
C MET A 116 8.28 24.43 -11.72
N GLU A 117 7.91 23.99 -10.52
CA GLU A 117 7.01 22.87 -10.33
C GLU A 117 5.58 23.21 -10.74
N ALA A 118 5.10 24.41 -10.45
CA ALA A 118 3.76 24.85 -10.85
C ALA A 118 3.62 25.05 -12.38
N GLU A 119 4.70 25.36 -13.08
CA GLU A 119 4.71 25.45 -14.55
C GLU A 119 4.73 24.08 -15.25
N ARG A 120 4.92 22.98 -14.53
CA ARG A 120 4.88 21.65 -15.15
C ARG A 120 3.45 21.25 -15.53
N PRO A 121 3.25 20.60 -16.69
CA PRO A 121 1.94 20.09 -17.06
C PRO A 121 1.50 19.02 -16.06
N GLY A 122 0.18 18.95 -15.82
CA GLY A 122 -0.43 17.97 -14.92
C GLY A 122 -1.58 18.59 -14.12
N PRO A 123 -2.37 17.74 -13.44
CA PRO A 123 -3.54 18.20 -12.69
C PRO A 123 -3.16 19.17 -11.57
N SER A 124 -4.08 20.06 -11.24
CA SER A 124 -3.93 20.96 -10.09
C SER A 124 -4.07 20.19 -8.77
N VAL A 125 -3.63 20.79 -7.67
CA VAL A 125 -3.79 20.22 -6.31
C VAL A 125 -5.27 19.94 -6.00
N SER A 126 -6.15 20.85 -6.40
CA SER A 126 -7.60 20.72 -6.21
C SER A 126 -8.19 19.58 -7.04
N ASP A 127 -7.73 19.38 -8.28
CA ASP A 127 -8.19 18.28 -9.13
C ASP A 127 -7.80 16.92 -8.54
N ILE A 128 -6.56 16.81 -8.04
CA ILE A 128 -6.08 15.61 -7.35
C ILE A 128 -6.93 15.34 -6.10
N ALA A 129 -7.16 16.36 -5.26
CA ALA A 129 -7.99 16.24 -4.07
C ALA A 129 -9.43 15.81 -4.42
N GLY A 130 -10.01 16.39 -5.47
CA GLY A 130 -11.33 16.03 -6.00
C GLY A 130 -11.43 14.58 -6.47
N SER A 131 -10.44 14.12 -7.23
CA SER A 131 -10.33 12.75 -7.71
C SER A 131 -10.22 11.74 -6.55
N VAL A 132 -9.35 12.00 -5.57
CA VAL A 132 -9.20 11.16 -4.38
C VAL A 132 -10.47 11.17 -3.53
N ARG A 133 -11.12 12.33 -3.35
CA ARG A 133 -12.42 12.45 -2.66
C ARG A 133 -13.49 11.59 -3.31
N GLN A 134 -13.57 11.61 -4.65
CA GLN A 134 -14.49 10.78 -5.41
C GLN A 134 -14.17 9.28 -5.28
N ALA A 135 -12.89 8.90 -5.25
CA ALA A 135 -12.48 7.51 -5.03
C ALA A 135 -12.84 7.02 -3.61
N ILE A 136 -12.71 7.88 -2.60
CA ILE A 136 -13.16 7.58 -1.23
C ILE A 136 -14.69 7.42 -1.20
N SER A 137 -15.44 8.36 -1.78
CA SER A 137 -16.91 8.32 -1.77
C SER A 137 -17.50 7.11 -2.51
N ARG A 138 -16.80 6.64 -3.55
CA ARG A 138 -17.15 5.41 -4.29
C ARG A 138 -16.71 4.12 -3.59
N GLY A 139 -16.06 4.20 -2.43
CA GLY A 139 -15.56 3.03 -1.70
C GLY A 139 -14.33 2.36 -2.32
N THR A 140 -13.68 2.99 -3.30
CA THR A 140 -12.42 2.49 -3.89
C THR A 140 -11.28 2.56 -2.88
N TYR A 141 -11.28 3.60 -2.03
CA TYR A 141 -10.44 3.67 -0.84
C TYR A 141 -11.31 3.61 0.42
N THR A 142 -11.32 2.46 1.07
CA THR A 142 -12.08 2.25 2.31
C THR A 142 -11.43 2.92 3.52
N PRO A 143 -12.19 3.22 4.58
CA PRO A 143 -11.61 3.72 5.82
C PRO A 143 -10.46 2.84 6.35
N GLY A 144 -9.33 3.46 6.65
CA GLY A 144 -8.10 2.80 7.09
C GLY A 144 -7.15 2.35 5.97
N THR A 145 -7.54 2.42 4.70
CA THR A 145 -6.66 2.14 3.54
C THR A 145 -5.47 3.09 3.54
N LEU A 146 -4.26 2.54 3.34
CA LEU A 146 -3.04 3.34 3.17
C LEU A 146 -2.99 3.96 1.76
N LEU A 147 -2.89 5.28 1.71
CA LEU A 147 -2.74 6.05 0.49
C LEU A 147 -1.25 6.29 0.20
N GLY A 148 -0.74 5.66 -0.86
CA GLY A 148 0.64 5.85 -1.28
C GLY A 148 0.77 7.06 -2.21
N MET A 149 1.51 8.10 -1.80
CA MET A 149 1.62 9.33 -2.57
C MET A 149 2.17 9.11 -3.99
N SER A 150 3.23 8.29 -4.13
CA SER A 150 3.79 7.96 -5.46
C SER A 150 2.82 7.19 -6.35
N ARG A 151 1.93 6.39 -5.76
CA ARG A 151 0.90 5.65 -6.50
C ARG A 151 -0.18 6.61 -7.00
N ILE A 152 -0.67 7.48 -6.13
CA ILE A 152 -1.63 8.51 -6.53
C ILE A 152 -1.01 9.41 -7.59
N ALA A 153 0.28 9.73 -7.47
CA ALA A 153 0.99 10.52 -8.47
C ALA A 153 0.94 9.85 -9.86
N ALA A 154 1.24 8.55 -9.92
CA ALA A 154 1.16 7.77 -11.17
C ALA A 154 -0.28 7.61 -11.68
N GLU A 155 -1.26 7.41 -10.79
CA GLU A 155 -2.68 7.28 -11.16
C GLU A 155 -3.27 8.58 -11.72
N GLN A 156 -2.73 9.74 -11.32
CA GLN A 156 -3.15 11.07 -11.78
C GLN A 156 -2.22 11.65 -12.86
N ASP A 157 -1.26 10.87 -13.36
CA ASP A 157 -0.24 11.32 -14.32
C ASP A 157 0.43 12.66 -13.92
N THR A 158 0.66 12.85 -12.61
CA THR A 158 1.35 14.04 -12.11
C THR A 158 2.85 13.80 -12.00
N PRO A 159 3.67 14.74 -12.49
CA PRO A 159 5.12 14.59 -12.47
C PRO A 159 5.70 14.63 -11.05
N THR A 160 4.94 15.11 -10.05
CA THR A 160 5.45 15.24 -8.69
C THR A 160 4.52 14.78 -7.58
N VAL A 161 5.18 14.25 -6.55
CA VAL A 161 4.60 13.83 -5.28
C VAL A 161 4.17 15.03 -4.43
N GLU A 162 4.77 16.20 -4.62
CA GLU A 162 4.50 17.39 -3.81
C GLU A 162 3.07 17.91 -4.00
N ARG A 163 2.53 17.88 -5.23
CA ARG A 163 1.12 18.22 -5.49
C ARG A 163 0.16 17.25 -4.78
N VAL A 164 0.53 15.96 -4.75
CA VAL A 164 -0.24 14.93 -4.03
C VAL A 164 -0.17 15.15 -2.52
N GLU A 165 0.99 15.52 -1.97
CA GLU A 165 1.13 15.82 -0.54
C GLU A 165 0.22 16.97 -0.12
N LEU A 166 0.17 18.07 -0.90
CA LEU A 166 -0.73 19.20 -0.62
C LEU A 166 -2.21 18.81 -0.76
N ALA A 167 -2.56 18.02 -1.76
CA ALA A 167 -3.94 17.53 -1.94
C ALA A 167 -4.38 16.65 -0.76
N LEU A 168 -3.48 15.81 -0.24
CA LEU A 168 -3.76 14.97 0.93
C LEU A 168 -3.81 15.79 2.23
N GLN A 169 -3.09 16.91 2.32
CA GLN A 169 -3.22 17.86 3.44
C GLN A 169 -4.58 18.58 3.43
N ASP A 170 -5.09 18.95 2.24
CA ASP A 170 -6.46 19.49 2.12
C ASP A 170 -7.50 18.48 2.59
N LEU A 171 -7.40 17.24 2.12
CA LEU A 171 -8.28 16.15 2.55
C LEU A 171 -8.14 15.82 4.04
N GLN A 172 -6.96 16.07 4.64
CA GLN A 172 -6.78 15.92 6.08
C GLN A 172 -7.55 16.98 6.86
N ARG A 173 -7.53 18.24 6.38
CA ARG A 173 -8.32 19.32 6.99
C ARG A 173 -9.82 19.09 6.85
N GLU A 174 -10.25 18.46 5.76
CA GLU A 174 -11.63 17.99 5.57
C GLU A 174 -11.99 16.79 6.45
N GLY A 175 -11.02 16.18 7.15
CA GLY A 175 -11.24 14.99 7.98
C GLY A 175 -11.46 13.70 7.17
N LEU A 176 -11.14 13.70 5.87
CA LEU A 176 -11.28 12.52 4.99
C LEU A 176 -10.07 11.61 5.02
N VAL A 177 -8.91 12.12 5.42
CA VAL A 177 -7.69 11.33 5.61
C VAL A 177 -6.99 11.71 6.93
N THR A 178 -6.17 10.81 7.43
CA THR A 178 -5.28 11.03 8.57
C THR A 178 -3.83 10.89 8.09
N ILE A 179 -2.97 11.83 8.47
CA ILE A 179 -1.54 11.79 8.18
C ILE A 179 -0.80 11.52 9.48
N SER A 180 -0.06 10.40 9.55
CA SER A 180 0.77 10.08 10.72
C SER A 180 2.04 10.93 10.76
N TYR A 181 2.72 10.94 11.91
CA TYR A 181 4.05 11.56 12.05
C TYR A 181 5.08 10.99 11.04
N SER A 182 4.93 9.71 10.67
CA SER A 182 5.75 9.06 9.64
C SER A 182 5.32 9.37 8.20
N LYS A 183 4.52 10.42 7.98
CA LYS A 183 3.92 10.82 6.70
C LYS A 183 3.12 9.72 6.01
N ARG A 184 2.64 8.72 6.75
CA ARG A 184 1.75 7.69 6.19
C ARG A 184 0.34 8.23 6.19
N VAL A 185 -0.27 8.27 5.01
CA VAL A 185 -1.62 8.77 4.84
C VAL A 185 -2.61 7.62 4.83
N ARG A 186 -3.68 7.72 5.60
CA ARG A 186 -4.77 6.74 5.65
C ARG A 186 -6.11 7.42 5.43
N VAL A 187 -7.04 6.77 4.75
CA VAL A 187 -8.42 7.24 4.70
C VAL A 187 -9.00 7.25 6.11
N ALA A 188 -9.58 8.37 6.51
CA ALA A 188 -10.21 8.54 7.80
C ALA A 188 -11.55 7.79 7.85
N GLY A 189 -12.06 7.64 9.07
CA GLY A 189 -13.30 6.93 9.33
C GLY A 189 -13.07 5.63 10.09
N ASN A 190 -14.08 5.26 10.87
CA ASN A 190 -14.13 3.97 11.51
C ASN A 190 -14.51 2.96 10.43
N THR A 191 -13.56 2.12 10.01
CA THR A 191 -13.97 0.87 9.38
C THR A 191 -14.87 0.20 10.43
N PRO A 192 -16.10 -0.26 10.11
CA PRO A 192 -16.77 -1.19 11.01
C PRO A 192 -15.74 -2.28 11.25
N SER A 193 -15.30 -2.42 12.50
CA SER A 193 -14.21 -3.33 12.82
C SER A 193 -14.73 -4.69 12.43
N THR A 194 -14.33 -5.18 11.26
CA THR A 194 -14.63 -6.55 10.86
C THR A 194 -14.13 -7.38 12.02
N ASP A 195 -15.03 -8.12 12.65
CA ASP A 195 -14.73 -8.90 13.85
C ASP A 195 -13.79 -10.05 13.44
N ARG A 196 -12.51 -9.68 13.28
CA ARG A 196 -11.45 -10.51 12.76
C ARG A 196 -11.23 -11.72 13.65
N PRO A 197 -11.24 -11.59 15.00
CA PRO A 197 -11.26 -12.76 15.87
C PRO A 197 -12.40 -13.74 15.55
N THR A 198 -13.62 -13.26 15.34
CA THR A 198 -14.76 -14.13 14.99
C THR A 198 -14.58 -14.80 13.62
N GLN A 199 -14.11 -14.07 12.60
CA GLN A 199 -13.81 -14.65 11.29
C GLN A 199 -12.71 -15.71 11.36
N ILE A 200 -11.64 -15.45 12.12
CA ILE A 200 -10.55 -16.40 12.36
C ILE A 200 -11.08 -17.64 13.09
N ALA A 201 -11.87 -17.46 14.16
CA ALA A 201 -12.44 -18.56 14.94
C ALA A 201 -13.32 -19.44 14.05
N THR A 202 -14.20 -18.82 13.26
CA THR A 202 -15.06 -19.50 12.28
C THR A 202 -14.24 -20.26 11.25
N TRP A 203 -13.15 -19.67 10.76
CA TRP A 203 -12.29 -20.33 9.78
C TRP A 203 -11.49 -21.50 10.37
N ILE A 204 -10.94 -21.37 11.58
CA ILE A 204 -10.28 -22.49 12.28
C ILE A 204 -11.28 -23.61 12.54
N ARG A 205 -12.52 -23.27 12.93
CA ARG A 205 -13.61 -24.24 13.10
C ARG A 205 -13.89 -25.00 11.81
N TYR A 206 -13.95 -24.31 10.67
CA TYR A 206 -14.11 -24.94 9.37
C TYR A 206 -12.94 -25.90 9.05
N LEU A 207 -11.70 -25.52 9.34
CA LEU A 207 -10.54 -26.40 9.15
C LEU A 207 -10.59 -27.65 10.03
N ILE A 208 -11.11 -27.55 11.26
CA ILE A 208 -11.36 -28.69 12.15
C ILE A 208 -12.49 -29.56 11.58
N GLN A 209 -13.60 -28.97 11.15
CA GLN A 209 -14.73 -29.66 10.53
C GLN A 209 -14.32 -30.45 9.28
N SER A 210 -13.43 -29.90 8.47
CA SER A 210 -12.84 -30.57 7.29
C SER A 210 -11.69 -31.52 7.64
N ALA A 211 -11.48 -31.83 8.93
CA ALA A 211 -10.43 -32.71 9.43
C ALA A 211 -9.00 -32.37 8.95
N VAL A 212 -8.73 -31.09 8.68
CA VAL A 212 -7.35 -30.59 8.53
C VAL A 212 -6.61 -30.67 9.86
N TYR A 213 -7.32 -30.35 10.94
CA TYR A 213 -6.88 -30.52 12.32
C TYR A 213 -7.79 -31.55 12.99
N PRO A 214 -7.45 -32.85 12.95
CA PRO A 214 -8.32 -33.88 13.50
C PRO A 214 -8.44 -33.77 15.03
N PRO A 215 -9.47 -34.39 15.64
CA PRO A 215 -9.56 -34.48 17.10
C PRO A 215 -8.27 -35.02 17.73
N HIS A 216 -7.92 -34.53 18.92
CA HIS A 216 -6.66 -34.80 19.64
C HIS A 216 -5.37 -34.29 18.98
N SER A 217 -5.46 -33.58 17.85
CA SER A 217 -4.28 -32.93 17.28
C SER A 217 -4.00 -31.58 17.94
N GLU A 218 -2.74 -31.18 17.94
CA GLU A 218 -2.34 -29.84 18.32
C GLU A 218 -2.47 -28.89 17.14
N LEU A 219 -3.08 -27.73 17.36
CA LEU A 219 -3.03 -26.64 16.41
C LEU A 219 -1.60 -26.09 16.29
N PRO A 220 -1.23 -25.51 15.13
CA PRO A 220 0.04 -24.79 15.00
C PRO A 220 0.16 -23.69 16.06
N PRO A 221 1.40 -23.33 16.48
CA PRO A 221 1.59 -22.27 17.46
C PRO A 221 1.04 -20.93 16.94
N VAL A 222 0.67 -20.03 17.86
CA VAL A 222 0.03 -18.73 17.55
C VAL A 222 0.78 -17.95 16.46
N ARG A 223 2.11 -17.93 16.51
CA ARG A 223 2.94 -17.26 15.50
C ARG A 223 2.79 -17.88 14.11
N SER A 224 2.75 -19.21 14.02
CA SER A 224 2.54 -19.90 12.74
C SER A 224 1.12 -19.68 12.22
N LEU A 225 0.10 -19.75 13.08
CA LEU A 225 -1.28 -19.41 12.71
C LEU A 225 -1.40 -17.96 12.22
N ALA A 226 -0.77 -17.00 12.90
CA ALA A 226 -0.75 -15.60 12.50
C ALA A 226 -0.15 -15.41 11.09
N LEU A 227 0.93 -16.15 10.77
CA LEU A 227 1.54 -16.11 9.45
C LEU A 227 0.63 -16.73 8.38
N SER A 228 0.10 -17.92 8.64
CA SER A 228 -0.72 -18.66 7.67
C SER A 228 -2.11 -18.05 7.45
N LEU A 229 -2.70 -17.42 8.47
CA LEU A 229 -3.98 -16.71 8.39
C LEU A 229 -3.81 -15.21 8.15
N VAL A 230 -2.57 -14.75 7.91
CA VAL A 230 -2.20 -13.37 7.59
C VAL A 230 -2.83 -12.34 8.57
N SER A 231 -2.88 -12.69 9.84
CA SER A 231 -3.58 -11.91 10.88
C SER A 231 -2.65 -11.60 12.05
N ALA A 232 -3.02 -10.64 12.90
CA ALA A 232 -2.18 -10.26 14.04
C ALA A 232 -2.21 -11.35 15.13
N PRO A 233 -1.11 -11.61 15.85
CA PRO A 233 -1.08 -12.60 16.94
C PRO A 233 -2.14 -12.36 18.02
N ALA A 234 -2.48 -11.09 18.30
CA ALA A 234 -3.53 -10.73 19.24
C ALA A 234 -4.92 -11.21 18.76
N GLU A 235 -5.22 -11.04 17.48
CA GLU A 235 -6.49 -11.50 16.88
C GLU A 235 -6.60 -13.03 16.92
N ILE A 236 -5.50 -13.74 16.62
CA ILE A 236 -5.43 -15.21 16.75
C ILE A 236 -5.65 -15.63 18.21
N THR A 237 -5.04 -14.94 19.16
CA THR A 237 -5.17 -15.26 20.59
C THR A 237 -6.61 -15.09 21.08
N THR A 238 -7.29 -14.03 20.63
CA THR A 238 -8.71 -13.80 20.92
C THR A 238 -9.58 -14.86 20.24
N ALA A 239 -9.34 -15.19 18.96
CA ALA A 239 -10.07 -16.23 18.26
C ALA A 239 -9.95 -17.61 18.93
N LEU A 240 -8.74 -17.98 19.37
CA LEU A 240 -8.52 -19.23 20.10
C LEU A 240 -9.20 -19.25 21.47
N ARG A 241 -9.34 -18.09 22.14
CA ARG A 241 -10.14 -17.98 23.37
C ARG A 241 -11.62 -18.23 23.09
N MET A 242 -12.16 -17.63 22.02
CA MET A 242 -13.55 -17.87 21.62
C MET A 242 -13.82 -19.35 21.31
N LEU A 243 -12.86 -20.06 20.71
CA LEU A 243 -12.97 -21.50 20.45
C LEU A 243 -12.85 -22.34 21.73
N GLU A 244 -12.06 -21.89 22.70
CA GLU A 244 -11.99 -22.51 24.03
C GLU A 244 -13.31 -22.33 24.79
N ASP A 245 -13.89 -21.13 24.79
CA ASP A 245 -15.20 -20.85 25.38
C ASP A 245 -16.32 -21.71 24.73
N GLN A 246 -16.14 -22.09 23.46
CA GLN A 246 -17.05 -22.96 22.71
C GLN A 246 -16.75 -24.46 22.90
N ASN A 247 -15.79 -24.85 23.75
CA ASN A 247 -15.33 -26.23 23.93
C ASN A 247 -14.86 -26.92 22.63
N VAL A 248 -14.27 -26.15 21.71
CA VAL A 248 -13.68 -26.69 20.46
C VAL A 248 -12.23 -27.08 20.67
N VAL A 249 -11.49 -26.25 21.43
CA VAL A 249 -10.07 -26.44 21.75
C VAL A 249 -9.82 -26.27 23.25
N GLN A 250 -8.74 -26.85 23.74
CA GLN A 250 -8.23 -26.62 25.09
C GLN A 250 -6.88 -25.89 25.01
N ARG A 251 -6.71 -24.82 25.80
CA ARG A 251 -5.41 -24.14 25.91
C ARG A 251 -4.79 -24.41 27.27
N ARG A 252 -3.47 -24.62 27.28
CA ARG A 252 -2.67 -24.71 28.51
C ARG A 252 -1.49 -23.74 28.41
N PRO A 253 -1.07 -23.06 29.49
CA PRO A 253 0.08 -22.18 29.46
C PRO A 253 1.33 -22.91 28.93
N GLY A 254 2.03 -22.29 27.98
CA GLY A 254 3.25 -22.85 27.37
C GLY A 254 3.03 -24.00 26.39
N GLN A 255 1.80 -24.46 26.18
CA GLN A 255 1.47 -25.56 25.26
C GLN A 255 0.68 -25.05 24.04
N ARG A 256 0.68 -25.85 22.97
CA ARG A 256 -0.16 -25.60 21.79
C ARG A 256 -1.62 -25.87 22.14
N ALA A 257 -2.54 -25.21 21.44
CA ALA A 257 -3.96 -25.46 21.64
C ALA A 257 -4.30 -26.87 21.11
N LEU A 258 -4.98 -27.68 21.93
CA LEU A 258 -5.36 -29.05 21.59
C LEU A 258 -6.80 -29.08 21.08
N VAL A 259 -7.06 -29.73 19.94
CA VAL A 259 -8.42 -29.95 19.43
C VAL A 259 -9.11 -31.02 20.28
N LEU A 260 -10.27 -30.70 20.86
CA LEU A 260 -11.00 -31.61 21.75
C LEU A 260 -11.61 -32.82 20.98
N PRO A 261 -11.81 -33.97 21.64
CA PRO A 261 -12.44 -35.16 21.03
C PRO A 261 -13.89 -34.91 20.61
N ALA A 262 -14.69 -34.41 21.56
CA ALA A 262 -16.10 -34.16 21.38
C ALA A 262 -16.28 -32.74 20.85
N GLN A 263 -16.55 -32.63 19.55
CA GLN A 263 -16.80 -31.34 18.91
C GLN A 263 -18.29 -30.98 19.01
N PRO A 264 -18.64 -29.70 19.21
CA PRO A 264 -20.04 -29.23 19.26
C PRO A 264 -20.71 -29.19 17.87
N PHE A 265 -20.05 -29.73 16.85
CA PHE A 265 -20.51 -29.79 15.46
C PHE A 265 -20.01 -31.08 14.81
N PRO A 266 -20.67 -31.54 13.72
CA PRO A 266 -20.20 -32.71 12.98
C PRO A 266 -18.82 -32.45 12.36
N VAL A 267 -17.91 -33.41 12.50
CA VAL A 267 -16.60 -33.43 11.85
C VAL A 267 -16.66 -34.43 10.71
N ALA A 268 -16.34 -33.98 9.50
CA ALA A 268 -16.26 -34.87 8.34
C ALA A 268 -15.08 -35.84 8.51
N PRO A 269 -15.16 -37.07 7.95
CA PRO A 269 -13.99 -37.91 7.87
C PRO A 269 -12.89 -37.19 7.06
N PRO A 270 -11.61 -37.39 7.40
CA PRO A 270 -10.50 -36.79 6.67
C PRO A 270 -10.54 -37.20 5.20
N SER A 271 -10.86 -36.26 4.31
CA SER A 271 -10.83 -36.49 2.86
C SER A 271 -9.45 -36.99 2.45
N ASP A 272 -9.41 -37.91 1.48
CA ASP A 272 -8.14 -38.34 0.92
C ASP A 272 -7.50 -37.21 0.12
N LEU A 273 -6.17 -37.16 0.10
CA LEU A 273 -5.44 -36.12 -0.61
C LEU A 273 -5.69 -36.23 -2.13
N ASP A 274 -5.88 -37.44 -2.65
CA ASP A 274 -6.14 -37.69 -4.07
C ASP A 274 -7.52 -37.18 -4.51
N ASP A 275 -8.55 -37.33 -3.66
CA ASP A 275 -9.88 -36.76 -3.89
C ASP A 275 -9.85 -35.21 -3.90
N LEU A 276 -9.09 -34.64 -2.97
CA LEU A 276 -8.88 -33.19 -2.90
C LEU A 276 -8.13 -32.69 -4.14
N LEU A 277 -7.11 -33.41 -4.60
CA LEU A 277 -6.38 -33.10 -5.82
C LEU A 277 -7.29 -33.15 -7.05
N THR A 278 -8.13 -34.18 -7.17
CA THR A 278 -9.10 -34.29 -8.27
C THR A 278 -10.03 -33.06 -8.29
N SER A 279 -10.56 -32.69 -7.13
CA SER A 279 -11.41 -31.51 -6.99
C SER A 279 -10.69 -30.20 -7.33
N LEU A 280 -9.41 -30.07 -6.97
CA LEU A 280 -8.58 -28.91 -7.32
C LEU A 280 -8.35 -28.81 -8.82
N HIS A 281 -8.06 -29.92 -9.50
CA HIS A 281 -7.86 -29.94 -10.96
C HIS A 281 -9.12 -29.50 -11.71
N HIS A 282 -10.32 -29.87 -11.24
CA HIS A 282 -11.58 -29.40 -11.83
C HIS A 282 -11.80 -27.89 -11.69
N ARG A 283 -11.26 -27.25 -10.65
CA ARG A 283 -11.38 -25.79 -10.42
C ARG A 283 -10.21 -24.99 -11.00
N ALA A 284 -9.09 -25.63 -11.27
CA ALA A 284 -7.90 -25.01 -11.83
C ALA A 284 -8.15 -24.50 -13.26
N LEU A 285 -7.36 -23.51 -13.67
CA LEU A 285 -7.37 -23.01 -15.05
C LEU A 285 -6.77 -24.06 -16.00
N PRO A 286 -7.52 -24.57 -16.99
CA PRO A 286 -7.03 -25.60 -17.89
C PRO A 286 -5.86 -25.08 -18.73
N GLY A 287 -4.85 -25.92 -18.96
CA GLY A 287 -3.70 -25.63 -19.85
C GLY A 287 -2.75 -24.53 -19.38
N THR A 288 -2.98 -23.92 -18.21
CA THR A 288 -2.17 -22.78 -17.76
C THR A 288 -0.86 -23.26 -17.12
N ARG A 289 0.28 -22.93 -17.75
CA ARG A 289 1.62 -23.20 -17.18
C ARG A 289 2.08 -21.99 -16.38
N LEU A 290 1.96 -22.07 -15.04
CA LEU A 290 2.45 -21.02 -14.14
C LEU A 290 3.94 -21.16 -13.85
N THR A 291 4.73 -20.13 -14.09
CA THR A 291 6.13 -20.07 -13.63
C THR A 291 6.21 -19.84 -12.12
N GLY A 292 7.34 -20.19 -11.48
CA GLY A 292 7.53 -19.91 -10.06
C GLY A 292 7.47 -18.41 -9.73
N ALA A 293 7.97 -17.56 -10.63
CA ALA A 293 7.93 -16.11 -10.50
C ALA A 293 6.48 -15.56 -10.53
N GLU A 294 5.63 -16.10 -11.39
CA GLU A 294 4.20 -15.73 -11.46
C GLU A 294 3.46 -16.14 -10.19
N VAL A 295 3.71 -17.33 -9.66
CA VAL A 295 3.12 -17.79 -8.39
C VAL A 295 3.50 -16.84 -7.25
N LEU A 296 4.79 -16.51 -7.11
CA LEU A 296 5.26 -15.60 -6.06
C LEU A 296 4.71 -14.18 -6.23
N THR A 297 4.58 -13.70 -7.47
CA THR A 297 4.02 -12.38 -7.77
C THR A 297 2.53 -12.33 -7.44
N THR A 298 1.78 -13.39 -7.77
CA THR A 298 0.38 -13.58 -7.40
C THR A 298 0.23 -13.56 -5.87
N CYS A 299 1.03 -14.35 -5.15
CA CYS A 299 1.00 -14.39 -3.70
C CYS A 299 1.30 -13.03 -3.05
N ARG A 300 2.33 -12.32 -3.55
CA ARG A 300 2.69 -10.97 -3.10
C ARG A 300 1.58 -9.96 -3.33
N ARG A 301 0.94 -10.00 -4.51
CA ARG A 301 -0.17 -9.11 -4.87
C ARG A 301 -1.36 -9.28 -3.94
N THR A 302 -1.81 -10.52 -3.71
CA THR A 302 -2.95 -10.80 -2.82
C THR A 302 -2.65 -10.40 -1.37
N ARG A 303 -1.45 -10.68 -0.87
CA ARG A 303 -1.02 -10.22 0.46
C ARG A 303 -0.96 -8.70 0.55
N THR A 304 -0.51 -8.01 -0.50
CA THR A 304 -0.48 -6.55 -0.56
C THR A 304 -1.89 -5.97 -0.52
N TRP A 305 -2.84 -6.58 -1.24
CA TRP A 305 -4.25 -6.16 -1.18
C TRP A 305 -4.81 -6.23 0.23
N TRP A 306 -4.60 -7.36 0.90
CA TRP A 306 -5.05 -7.56 2.28
C TRP A 306 -4.39 -6.57 3.26
N THR A 307 -3.06 -6.53 3.29
CA THR A 307 -2.30 -5.67 4.22
C THR A 307 -2.51 -4.18 3.98
N SER A 308 -2.76 -3.78 2.73
CA SER A 308 -3.08 -2.40 2.37
C SER A 308 -4.58 -2.07 2.46
N ARG A 309 -5.43 -3.03 2.89
CA ARG A 309 -6.89 -2.92 2.94
C ARG A 309 -7.47 -2.38 1.63
N ARG A 310 -7.13 -3.05 0.52
CA ARG A 310 -7.69 -2.74 -0.80
C ARG A 310 -8.94 -3.58 -1.04
N THR A 311 -9.93 -2.96 -1.67
CA THR A 311 -11.15 -3.59 -2.19
C THR A 311 -11.04 -3.73 -3.71
N PRO A 312 -10.28 -4.71 -4.22
CA PRO A 312 -10.22 -4.99 -5.66
C PRO A 312 -11.61 -5.36 -6.21
N PRO A 313 -11.87 -5.16 -7.51
CA PRO A 313 -13.08 -5.67 -8.15
C PRO A 313 -13.22 -7.19 -7.95
N PRO A 314 -14.45 -7.72 -7.79
CA PRO A 314 -14.69 -9.15 -7.52
C PRO A 314 -14.05 -10.05 -8.58
N ASP A 315 -14.19 -9.72 -9.87
CA ASP A 315 -13.57 -10.46 -10.96
C ASP A 315 -12.03 -10.55 -10.85
N ALA A 316 -11.40 -9.52 -10.26
CA ALA A 316 -9.96 -9.50 -10.06
C ALA A 316 -9.53 -10.41 -8.90
N VAL A 317 -10.37 -10.53 -7.86
CA VAL A 317 -10.18 -11.51 -6.78
C VAL A 317 -10.35 -12.92 -7.33
N ASP A 318 -11.44 -13.17 -8.05
CA ASP A 318 -11.75 -14.48 -8.62
C ASP A 318 -10.65 -14.99 -9.54
N ARG A 319 -10.14 -14.13 -10.44
CA ARG A 319 -9.01 -14.49 -11.32
C ARG A 319 -7.78 -14.89 -10.51
N LEU A 320 -7.40 -14.11 -9.48
CA LEU A 320 -6.24 -14.44 -8.65
C LEU A 320 -6.47 -15.71 -7.82
N VAL A 321 -7.65 -15.91 -7.25
CA VAL A 321 -8.00 -17.14 -6.52
C VAL A 321 -7.87 -18.35 -7.45
N ARG A 322 -8.39 -18.28 -8.67
CA ARG A 322 -8.21 -19.35 -9.67
C ARG A 322 -6.74 -19.60 -10.00
N THR A 323 -5.91 -18.56 -10.16
CA THR A 323 -4.46 -18.71 -10.33
C THR A 323 -3.81 -19.41 -9.14
N LEU A 324 -4.20 -19.07 -7.90
CA LEU A 324 -3.69 -19.71 -6.69
C LEU A 324 -4.14 -21.17 -6.57
N ILE A 325 -5.37 -21.50 -6.96
CA ILE A 325 -5.88 -22.87 -7.04
C ILE A 325 -5.05 -23.69 -8.04
N THR A 326 -4.79 -23.15 -9.24
CA THR A 326 -3.92 -23.80 -10.23
C THR A 326 -2.50 -24.03 -9.66
N ALA A 327 -1.96 -23.05 -8.95
CA ALA A 327 -0.66 -23.20 -8.30
C ALA A 327 -0.67 -24.30 -7.21
N ALA A 328 -1.71 -24.36 -6.38
CA ALA A 328 -1.89 -25.39 -5.36
C ALA A 328 -1.99 -26.80 -5.98
N ALA A 329 -2.83 -26.97 -7.02
CA ALA A 329 -3.00 -28.25 -7.72
C ALA A 329 -1.67 -28.79 -8.27
N ARG A 330 -0.75 -27.91 -8.69
CA ARG A 330 0.58 -28.30 -9.16
C ARG A 330 1.59 -28.57 -8.04
N LEU A 331 1.60 -27.73 -7.00
CA LEU A 331 2.63 -27.78 -5.96
C LEU A 331 2.37 -28.89 -4.93
N ILE A 332 1.10 -29.24 -4.67
CA ILE A 332 0.75 -30.26 -3.68
C ILE A 332 1.35 -31.64 -4.03
N PRO A 333 1.18 -32.18 -5.26
CA PRO A 333 1.76 -33.48 -5.62
C PRO A 333 3.30 -33.49 -5.51
N GLN A 334 3.95 -32.38 -5.90
CA GLN A 334 5.41 -32.24 -5.82
C GLN A 334 5.90 -32.31 -4.37
N ALA A 335 5.26 -31.54 -3.47
CA ALA A 335 5.60 -31.53 -2.05
C ALA A 335 5.28 -32.87 -1.37
N ALA A 336 4.17 -33.53 -1.74
CA ALA A 336 3.80 -34.84 -1.21
C ALA A 336 4.84 -35.91 -1.56
N GLN A 337 5.35 -35.89 -2.79
CA GLN A 337 6.41 -36.81 -3.23
C GLN A 337 7.74 -36.56 -2.52
N GLN A 338 8.10 -35.29 -2.29
CA GLN A 338 9.37 -34.91 -1.66
C GLN A 338 9.42 -35.14 -0.15
N HIS A 339 8.26 -35.14 0.54
CA HIS A 339 8.17 -35.19 2.00
C HIS A 339 7.24 -36.29 2.49
N GLN A 340 7.34 -37.49 1.91
CA GLN A 340 6.55 -38.65 2.33
C GLN A 340 6.75 -38.94 3.83
N GLY A 341 5.64 -39.18 4.54
CA GLY A 341 5.64 -39.50 5.97
C GLY A 341 5.75 -38.29 6.92
N ASN A 342 5.97 -37.07 6.43
CA ASN A 342 6.01 -35.89 7.30
C ASN A 342 4.59 -35.36 7.60
N ARG A 343 4.11 -35.59 8.82
CA ARG A 343 2.78 -35.20 9.29
C ARG A 343 2.49 -33.69 9.17
N ASP A 344 3.48 -32.85 9.45
CA ASP A 344 3.32 -31.39 9.37
C ASP A 344 3.13 -30.95 7.92
N VAL A 345 3.88 -31.56 6.99
CA VAL A 345 3.71 -31.32 5.56
C VAL A 345 2.35 -31.83 5.09
N THR A 346 1.92 -33.03 5.48
CA THR A 346 0.57 -33.53 5.16
C THR A 346 -0.53 -32.58 5.63
N THR A 347 -0.38 -32.00 6.83
CA THR A 347 -1.32 -31.00 7.36
C THR A 347 -1.33 -29.73 6.51
N LEU A 348 -0.16 -29.24 6.08
CA LEU A 348 -0.05 -28.09 5.18
C LEU A 348 -0.70 -28.37 3.80
N LEU A 349 -0.48 -29.55 3.22
CA LEU A 349 -1.05 -29.95 1.93
C LEU A 349 -2.59 -29.95 2.01
N ARG A 350 -3.15 -30.62 3.03
CA ARG A 350 -4.60 -30.66 3.28
C ARG A 350 -5.16 -29.26 3.54
N ARG A 351 -4.52 -28.46 4.40
CA ARG A 351 -4.93 -27.07 4.65
C ARG A 351 -4.98 -26.25 3.38
N THR A 352 -3.97 -26.38 2.52
CA THR A 352 -3.92 -25.64 1.26
C THR A 352 -5.06 -26.04 0.33
N ALA A 353 -5.28 -27.34 0.16
CA ALA A 353 -6.37 -27.86 -0.68
C ALA A 353 -7.75 -27.44 -0.17
N ILE A 354 -8.03 -27.61 1.13
CA ILE A 354 -9.29 -27.22 1.75
C ILE A 354 -9.49 -25.70 1.67
N THR A 355 -8.45 -24.89 1.86
CA THR A 355 -8.55 -23.42 1.70
C THR A 355 -8.86 -23.03 0.25
N ALA A 356 -8.31 -23.73 -0.73
CA ALA A 356 -8.56 -23.52 -2.15
C ALA A 356 -9.97 -23.97 -2.60
N LEU A 357 -10.52 -25.01 -1.97
CA LEU A 357 -11.83 -25.57 -2.31
C LEU A 357 -12.99 -24.97 -1.51
N ALA A 358 -12.71 -24.29 -0.41
CA ALA A 358 -13.74 -23.65 0.40
C ALA A 358 -14.55 -22.63 -0.41
N GLU A 359 -15.84 -22.54 -0.09
CA GLU A 359 -16.74 -21.54 -0.67
C GLU A 359 -16.24 -20.13 -0.36
N GLN A 360 -16.38 -19.25 -1.34
CA GLN A 360 -15.99 -17.85 -1.18
C GLN A 360 -17.07 -17.10 -0.40
N PRO A 361 -16.70 -16.31 0.61
CA PRO A 361 -17.66 -15.52 1.38
C PRO A 361 -18.30 -14.45 0.50
N THR A 362 -19.48 -13.96 0.87
CA THR A 362 -20.14 -12.85 0.16
C THR A 362 -19.51 -11.49 0.51
N ASP A 363 -18.94 -11.35 1.70
CA ASP A 363 -18.24 -10.14 2.12
C ASP A 363 -16.91 -9.96 1.39
N SER A 364 -16.75 -8.83 0.70
CA SER A 364 -15.55 -8.52 -0.09
C SER A 364 -14.26 -8.47 0.75
N GLY A 365 -14.34 -7.98 1.99
CA GLY A 365 -13.18 -7.91 2.89
C GLY A 365 -12.73 -9.30 3.32
N GLU A 366 -13.69 -10.18 3.60
CA GLU A 366 -13.44 -11.58 3.89
C GLU A 366 -12.89 -12.31 2.66
N GLN A 367 -13.42 -12.10 1.45
CA GLN A 367 -12.90 -12.70 0.21
C GLN A 367 -11.40 -12.41 0.03
N VAL A 368 -11.01 -11.14 0.17
CA VAL A 368 -9.60 -10.72 0.04
C VAL A 368 -8.72 -11.37 1.12
N TRP A 369 -9.23 -11.49 2.35
CA TRP A 369 -8.51 -12.17 3.42
C TRP A 369 -8.34 -13.68 3.15
N ARG A 370 -9.40 -14.36 2.71
CA ARG A 370 -9.38 -15.80 2.41
C ARG A 370 -8.42 -16.09 1.25
N ALA A 371 -8.44 -15.23 0.22
CA ALA A 371 -7.46 -15.26 -0.85
C ALA A 371 -6.02 -15.04 -0.33
N ALA A 372 -5.82 -14.15 0.64
CA ALA A 372 -4.51 -13.92 1.26
C ALA A 372 -4.03 -15.12 2.10
N CYS A 373 -4.94 -15.81 2.79
CA CYS A 373 -4.65 -17.07 3.50
C CYS A 373 -4.22 -18.16 2.51
N LEU A 374 -4.92 -18.31 1.38
CA LEU A 374 -4.54 -19.23 0.32
C LEU A 374 -3.17 -18.88 -0.26
N ALA A 375 -2.91 -17.60 -0.54
CA ALA A 375 -1.61 -17.12 -1.01
C ALA A 375 -0.48 -17.42 -0.02
N ALA A 376 -0.72 -17.33 1.29
CA ALA A 376 0.26 -17.71 2.31
C ALA A 376 0.56 -19.20 2.25
N ALA A 377 -0.46 -20.05 2.18
CA ALA A 377 -0.30 -21.50 2.10
C ALA A 377 0.42 -21.96 0.81
N VAL A 378 0.07 -21.39 -0.34
CA VAL A 378 0.75 -21.65 -1.63
C VAL A 378 2.21 -21.20 -1.59
N ARG A 379 2.51 -20.08 -0.94
CA ARG A 379 3.89 -19.62 -0.75
C ARG A 379 4.70 -20.58 0.12
N GLU A 380 4.13 -21.07 1.22
CA GLU A 380 4.78 -22.08 2.08
C GLU A 380 5.09 -23.36 1.27
N LEU A 381 4.14 -23.85 0.46
CA LEU A 381 4.39 -24.99 -0.45
C LEU A 381 5.47 -24.72 -1.50
N SER A 382 5.50 -23.52 -2.07
CA SER A 382 6.54 -23.13 -3.03
C SER A 382 7.93 -23.09 -2.39
N GLN A 383 8.04 -22.76 -1.10
CA GLN A 383 9.31 -22.76 -0.38
C GLN A 383 9.78 -24.20 -0.15
N LEU A 384 8.90 -25.06 0.38
CA LEU A 384 9.20 -26.49 0.58
C LEU A 384 9.70 -27.17 -0.70
N THR A 385 9.01 -26.94 -1.82
CA THR A 385 9.37 -27.57 -3.11
C THR A 385 10.66 -27.05 -3.74
N ASN A 386 11.12 -25.85 -3.35
CA ASN A 386 12.36 -25.25 -3.84
C ASN A 386 13.57 -25.63 -2.97
N ASP A 387 13.41 -25.69 -1.64
CA ASP A 387 14.50 -26.01 -0.72
C ASP A 387 15.09 -27.41 -1.00
N SER A 388 14.24 -28.38 -1.36
CA SER A 388 14.69 -29.73 -1.75
C SER A 388 15.56 -29.76 -3.02
N LYS A 389 15.37 -28.80 -3.94
CA LYS A 389 16.17 -28.74 -5.19
C LYS A 389 17.58 -28.21 -4.91
N THR A 390 17.71 -27.29 -3.96
CA THR A 390 19.01 -26.72 -3.60
C THR A 390 19.86 -27.72 -2.83
N THR A 391 19.27 -28.54 -1.96
CA THR A 391 20.01 -29.61 -1.25
C THR A 391 20.44 -30.75 -2.18
N ALA A 392 19.65 -31.09 -3.20
CA ALA A 392 20.01 -32.14 -4.17
C ALA A 392 21.15 -31.72 -5.13
N ALA A 393 21.34 -30.42 -5.37
CA ALA A 393 22.40 -29.91 -6.26
C ALA A 393 23.78 -29.77 -5.59
N GLY A 394 23.86 -29.93 -4.26
CA GLY A 394 25.07 -29.70 -3.46
C GLY A 394 25.74 -30.98 -2.90
N ALA A 395 25.26 -32.17 -3.23
CA ALA A 395 25.90 -33.42 -2.81
C ALA A 395 27.11 -33.70 -3.73
N PRO A 396 28.36 -33.70 -3.22
CA PRO A 396 29.52 -34.11 -4.01
C PRO A 396 29.37 -35.59 -4.39
N ARG A 397 29.64 -35.90 -5.66
CA ARG A 397 29.73 -37.27 -6.16
C ARG A 397 30.96 -37.99 -5.62
#